data_AF-A0A537SF71-F1
#
_entry.id   AF-A0A537SF71-F1
#
_cell.length_a   1.000
_cell.length_b   1.000
_cell.length_c   1.000
_cell.angle_alpha   90.00
_cell.angle_beta   90.00
_cell.angle_gamma   90.00
#
_symmetry.space_group_name_H-M   'P 1'
#
loop_
_entity.id
_entity.type
_entity.pdbx_description
1 polymer ?
#
loop_
_entity_poly.entity_id
_entity_poly.type
_entity_poly.pdbx_seq_one_letter_code
_entity_poly.pdbx_strand_id
1 'polypeptide(L)'
;MGTLILKRAAASRPSGEWNDDDFDVLADRAVVGRIFKANASPIGASWMWTLAFGHHEDRTPTHGYAESREAAMTAFAKSWRRE
;
A
#
# COMPACT_ATOMS: atom_id res chain seq x y z
N MET A 1 4.82 13.48 10.02
CA MET A 1 3.96 12.32 9.66
C MET A 1 4.26 11.18 10.60
N GLY A 2 3.24 10.50 11.12
CA GLY A 2 3.41 9.33 11.98
C GLY A 2 4.11 8.15 11.30
N THR A 3 4.54 7.20 12.10
CA THR A 3 5.14 5.94 11.63
C THR A 3 4.14 5.17 10.77
N LEU A 4 4.58 4.71 9.60
CA LEU A 4 3.78 3.83 8.75
C LEU A 4 3.91 2.38 9.22
N ILE A 5 2.78 1.70 9.36
CA ILE A 5 2.71 0.30 9.80
C ILE A 5 2.05 -0.53 8.70
N LEU A 6 2.66 -1.66 8.36
CA LEU A 6 2.09 -2.63 7.43
C LEU A 6 1.36 -3.73 8.20
N LYS A 7 0.07 -3.93 7.92
CA LYS A 7 -0.76 -4.95 8.59
C LYS A 7 -1.49 -5.78 7.55
N ARG A 8 -1.53 -7.11 7.70
CA ARG A 8 -2.31 -7.98 6.80
C ARG A 8 -3.78 -7.57 6.80
N ALA A 9 -4.42 -7.54 5.64
CA ALA A 9 -5.81 -7.14 5.47
C ALA A 9 -6.76 -7.99 6.32
N ALA A 10 -6.53 -9.31 6.40
CA ALA A 10 -7.31 -10.21 7.25
C ALA A 10 -7.30 -9.82 8.74
N ALA A 11 -6.21 -9.20 9.22
CA ALA A 11 -6.09 -8.76 10.61
C ALA A 11 -6.68 -7.36 10.87
N SER A 12 -6.87 -6.54 9.83
CA SER A 12 -7.47 -5.20 9.92
C SER A 12 -8.96 -5.19 9.54
N ARG A 13 -9.40 -6.13 8.69
CA ARG A 13 -10.74 -6.21 8.10
C ARG A 13 -11.29 -7.63 8.33
N PRO A 14 -11.98 -7.88 9.47
CA PRO A 14 -12.35 -9.24 9.88
C PRO A 14 -13.43 -9.90 9.00
N SER A 15 -14.01 -9.17 8.05
CA SER A 15 -15.01 -9.67 7.10
C SER A 15 -14.39 -9.99 5.75
N GLY A 16 -14.76 -11.13 5.17
CA GLY A 16 -14.36 -11.54 3.82
C GLY A 16 -13.10 -12.42 3.80
N GLU A 17 -12.92 -13.15 2.71
CA GLU A 17 -11.66 -13.85 2.44
C GLU A 17 -10.68 -12.85 1.82
N TRP A 18 -9.55 -12.66 2.49
CA TRP A 18 -8.46 -11.79 2.02
C TRP A 18 -7.27 -12.64 1.58
N ASN A 19 -6.58 -12.18 0.55
CA ASN A 19 -5.34 -12.79 0.12
C ASN A 19 -4.23 -12.54 1.16
N ASP A 20 -3.35 -13.53 1.39
CA ASP A 20 -2.23 -13.42 2.34
C ASP A 20 -1.20 -12.35 1.96
N ASP A 21 -1.14 -12.00 0.68
CA ASP A 21 -0.34 -10.94 0.11
C ASP A 21 -1.06 -9.58 0.10
N ASP A 22 -2.24 -9.43 0.74
CA ASP A 22 -2.98 -8.16 0.86
C ASP A 22 -2.69 -7.49 2.20
N PHE A 23 -2.20 -6.25 2.15
CA PHE A 23 -1.81 -5.48 3.31
C PHE A 23 -2.40 -4.07 3.29
N ASP A 24 -2.81 -3.63 4.48
CA ASP A 24 -3.12 -2.25 4.78
C ASP A 24 -1.88 -1.51 5.25
N VAL A 25 -1.71 -0.29 4.76
CA VAL A 25 -0.73 0.66 5.30
C VAL A 25 -1.47 1.61 6.24
N LEU A 26 -1.02 1.67 7.49
CA LEU A 26 -1.63 2.50 8.53
C LEU A 26 -0.71 3.67 8.88
N ALA A 27 -1.31 4.85 9.07
CA ALA A 27 -0.72 6.00 9.72
C ALA A 27 -1.66 6.46 10.83
N ASP A 28 -1.15 6.69 12.04
CA ASP A 28 -1.96 7.16 13.18
C ASP A 28 -3.22 6.30 13.43
N ARG A 29 -3.07 4.97 13.27
CA ARG A 29 -4.13 3.94 13.36
C ARG A 29 -5.22 4.01 12.29
N ALA A 30 -5.12 4.91 11.31
CA ALA A 30 -6.00 4.97 10.15
C ALA A 30 -5.37 4.28 8.94
N VAL A 31 -6.18 3.58 8.14
CA VAL A 31 -5.73 3.02 6.86
C VAL A 31 -5.56 4.15 5.85
N VAL A 32 -4.34 4.33 5.37
CA VAL A 32 -3.96 5.40 4.42
C VAL A 32 -3.65 4.87 3.02
N GLY A 33 -3.67 3.55 2.85
CA GLY A 33 -3.49 2.90 1.56
C GLY A 33 -3.28 1.39 1.67
N ARG A 34 -2.87 0.78 0.56
CA ARG A 34 -2.77 -0.68 0.42
C ARG A 34 -1.54 -1.10 -0.36
N ILE A 35 -1.04 -2.29 -0.04
CA ILE A 35 0.02 -3.00 -0.77
C ILE A 35 -0.44 -4.43 -1.02
N PHE A 36 -0.44 -4.88 -2.26
CA PHE A 36 -0.90 -6.22 -2.63
C PHE A 36 -0.26 -6.74 -3.91
N LYS A 37 -0.32 -8.06 -4.14
CA LYS A 37 0.05 -8.63 -5.45
C LYS A 37 -1.07 -8.44 -6.46
N ALA A 38 -0.79 -7.73 -7.55
CA ALA A 38 -1.75 -7.52 -8.63
C ALA A 38 -1.64 -8.64 -9.68
N ASN A 39 -2.78 -9.18 -10.12
CA ASN A 39 -2.82 -10.19 -11.19
C ASN A 39 -2.39 -9.63 -12.55
N ALA A 40 -2.72 -8.36 -12.80
CA ALA A 40 -2.24 -7.61 -13.96
C ALA A 40 -1.10 -6.69 -13.50
N SER A 41 0.13 -7.13 -13.69
CA SER A 41 1.32 -6.39 -13.28
C SER A 41 2.42 -6.47 -14.34
N PRO A 42 3.38 -5.52 -14.37
CA PRO A 42 4.59 -5.66 -15.16
C PRO A 42 5.37 -6.93 -14.77
N ILE A 43 6.09 -7.49 -15.74
CA ILE A 43 6.98 -8.64 -15.51
C ILE A 43 8.03 -8.25 -14.47
N GLY A 44 8.15 -9.05 -13.41
CA GLY A 44 9.10 -8.80 -12.31
C GLY A 44 8.66 -7.75 -11.29
N ALA A 45 7.47 -7.13 -11.42
CA ALA A 45 6.98 -6.10 -10.49
C ALA A 45 5.52 -6.32 -10.10
N SER A 46 5.23 -7.44 -9.42
CA SER A 46 3.85 -7.82 -9.08
C SER A 46 3.27 -7.12 -7.86
N TRP A 47 4.08 -6.44 -7.05
CA TRP A 47 3.59 -5.71 -5.88
C TRP A 47 3.09 -4.34 -6.27
N MET A 48 1.76 -4.14 -6.21
CA MET A 48 1.14 -2.84 -6.35
C MET A 48 1.03 -2.15 -5.00
N TRP A 49 1.30 -0.85 -4.96
CA TRP A 49 0.98 0.02 -3.84
C TRP A 49 0.05 1.13 -4.29
N THR A 50 -0.83 1.60 -3.41
CA THR A 50 -1.77 2.69 -3.70
C THR A 50 -2.16 3.45 -2.44
N LEU A 51 -2.20 4.78 -2.52
CA LEU A 51 -2.78 5.65 -1.50
C LEU A 51 -4.30 5.50 -1.48
N ALA A 52 -4.92 5.59 -0.30
CA ALA A 52 -6.36 5.69 -0.19
C ALA A 52 -6.87 6.95 -0.93
N PHE A 53 -8.03 6.86 -1.56
CA PHE A 53 -8.55 7.90 -2.44
C PHE A 53 -8.62 9.29 -1.80
N GLY A 54 -9.00 9.37 -0.51
CA GLY A 54 -9.02 10.62 0.26
C GLY A 54 -7.64 11.27 0.49
N HIS A 55 -6.56 10.67 0.00
CA HIS A 55 -5.20 11.18 0.08
C HIS A 55 -4.58 11.49 -1.28
N HIS A 56 -5.36 11.50 -2.37
CA HIS A 56 -4.84 11.74 -3.72
C HIS A 56 -4.56 13.22 -4.01
N GLU A 57 -5.22 14.13 -3.31
CA GLU A 57 -5.08 15.58 -3.54
C GLU A 57 -3.63 16.06 -3.40
N ASP A 58 -3.14 16.68 -4.47
CA ASP A 58 -1.77 17.20 -4.63
C ASP A 58 -0.67 16.16 -4.41
N ARG A 59 -0.95 14.87 -4.62
CA ARG A 59 0.04 13.79 -4.49
C ARG A 59 0.26 13.13 -5.83
N THR A 60 1.53 13.02 -6.20
CA THR A 60 1.97 12.22 -7.34
C THR A 60 3.33 11.61 -7.02
N PRO A 61 3.54 10.31 -7.26
CA PRO A 61 2.56 9.31 -7.69
C PRO A 61 1.60 8.89 -6.56
N THR A 62 0.35 8.50 -6.88
CA THR A 62 -0.62 7.95 -5.90
C THR A 62 -0.61 6.42 -5.84
N HIS A 63 -0.02 5.77 -6.84
CA HIS A 63 0.11 4.33 -6.91
C HIS A 63 1.33 3.94 -7.77
N GLY A 64 1.72 2.67 -7.71
CA GLY A 64 2.80 2.13 -8.54
C GLY A 64 3.00 0.64 -8.34
N TYR A 65 3.98 0.10 -9.08
CA TYR A 65 4.39 -1.31 -9.02
C TYR A 65 5.82 -1.43 -8.50
N ALA A 66 6.13 -2.55 -7.86
CA ALA A 66 7.46 -2.86 -7.32
C ALA A 66 7.75 -4.37 -7.36
N GLU A 67 9.03 -4.72 -7.32
CA GLU A 67 9.52 -6.10 -7.34
C GLU A 67 9.25 -6.88 -6.04
N SER A 68 9.14 -6.17 -4.91
CA SER A 68 8.93 -6.75 -3.59
C SER A 68 7.96 -5.91 -2.76
N ARG A 69 7.42 -6.52 -1.69
CA ARG A 69 6.57 -5.85 -0.72
C ARG A 69 7.31 -4.71 -0.02
N GLU A 70 8.59 -4.93 0.30
CA GLU A 70 9.48 -3.98 0.95
C GLU A 70 9.78 -2.78 0.03
N ALA A 71 10.00 -3.04 -1.26
CA ALA A 71 10.15 -1.98 -2.27
C ALA A 71 8.85 -1.19 -2.44
N ALA A 72 7.69 -1.87 -2.45
CA ALA A 72 6.38 -1.22 -2.47
C ALA A 72 6.16 -0.33 -1.24
N MET A 73 6.55 -0.79 -0.04
CA MET A 73 6.47 0.00 1.19
C MET A 73 7.39 1.22 1.15
N THR A 74 8.58 1.07 0.58
CA THR A 74 9.52 2.19 0.39
C THR A 74 8.95 3.24 -0.57
N ALA A 75 8.41 2.80 -1.72
CA ALA A 75 7.79 3.70 -2.70
C ALA A 75 6.54 4.40 -2.13
N PHE A 76 5.68 3.64 -1.43
CA PHE A 76 4.54 4.19 -0.70
C PHE A 76 4.97 5.26 0.29
N ALA A 77 6.03 5.01 1.07
CA ALA A 77 6.49 5.94 2.10
C ALA A 77 7.02 7.25 1.50
N LYS A 78 7.73 7.20 0.37
CA LYS A 78 8.18 8.40 -0.36
C LYS A 78 6.99 9.22 -0.85
N SER A 79 6.04 8.58 -1.52
CA SER A 79 4.80 9.24 -1.96
C SER A 79 4.02 9.83 -0.78
N TRP A 80 3.89 9.06 0.31
CA TRP A 80 3.23 9.52 1.52
C TRP A 80 3.87 10.79 2.07
N ARG A 81 5.20 10.81 2.18
CA ARG A 81 6.01 11.92 2.70
C ARG A 81 6.24 13.06 1.72
N ARG A 82 5.85 12.88 0.45
CA ARG A 82 6.08 13.83 -0.66
C ARG A 82 7.57 14.05 -0.93
N GLU A 83 8.32 12.95 -0.95
CA GLU A 83 9.78 12.88 -1.25
C GLU A 83 10.08 12.46 -2.69
#